data_AF-A0A5K0W5K2-F1
#
_entry.id   AF-A0A5K0W5K2-F1
#
_cell.length_a   1.000
_cell.length_b   1.000
_cell.length_c   1.000
_cell.angle_alpha   90.00
_cell.angle_beta   90.00
_cell.angle_gamma   90.00
#
_symmetry.space_group_name_H-M   'P 1'
#
loop_
_entity.id
_entity.type
_entity.pdbx_description
1 polymer ?
#
loop_
_entity_poly.entity_id
_entity_poly.type
_entity_poly.pdbx_seq_one_letter_code
_entity_poly.pdbx_strand_id
1 'polypeptide(L)'
;GASVELSERPSSSSKDVMLLESILDIPWFSNTSKSVTLHRKELLRGRKQKWVSKHMQSRRFEKLIRTCAKKLGAETTLEVFSKLGRENGIKEYNALIELSVETARTCIKEDDSIDQIHKALQLLQSLREQGFPIEEGSYGPLLQYFVDMGMIEEFQSFSKLIMEENPSSCFRIGYYEMLLWILVNNNDKIEQLCSYVESNRSEQHLKTA
;
A
#
# COMPACT_ATOMS: atom_id res chain seq x y z
N GLY A 1 -75.84 -35.55 -10.35
CA GLY A 1 -75.69 -34.97 -9.00
C GLY A 1 -74.32 -35.31 -8.47
N ALA A 2 -73.72 -34.35 -7.76
CA ALA A 2 -72.50 -34.45 -6.94
C ALA A 2 -71.12 -34.54 -7.64
N SER A 3 -70.27 -33.62 -7.19
CA SER A 3 -68.81 -33.40 -7.31
C SER A 3 -67.97 -34.66 -6.93
N VAL A 4 -66.66 -34.79 -7.25
CA VAL A 4 -65.51 -34.03 -6.71
C VAL A 4 -64.21 -34.23 -7.54
N GLU A 5 -63.43 -33.13 -7.57
CA GLU A 5 -62.00 -32.79 -7.81
C GLU A 5 -60.87 -33.80 -8.13
N LEU A 6 -59.94 -33.35 -9.01
CA LEU A 6 -58.53 -32.89 -8.79
C LEU A 6 -57.80 -33.02 -10.16
N SER A 7 -56.95 -32.14 -10.71
CA SER A 7 -56.13 -31.02 -10.22
C SER A 7 -55.72 -30.14 -11.43
N GLU A 8 -55.69 -28.82 -11.24
CA GLU A 8 -55.22 -27.75 -12.16
C GLU A 8 -53.70 -27.82 -12.43
N ARG A 9 -53.15 -27.35 -13.57
CA ARG A 9 -52.98 -25.95 -14.08
C ARG A 9 -52.55 -26.00 -15.57
N PRO A 10 -52.79 -24.97 -16.45
CA PRO A 10 -52.14 -23.64 -16.43
C PRO A 10 -53.11 -22.53 -16.93
N SER A 11 -52.81 -21.25 -17.22
CA SER A 11 -51.62 -20.44 -17.50
C SER A 11 -52.02 -18.96 -17.38
N SER A 12 -51.38 -18.18 -16.52
CA SER A 12 -51.66 -16.73 -16.34
C SER A 12 -50.87 -15.82 -17.31
N SER A 13 -50.41 -16.28 -18.47
CA SER A 13 -49.36 -15.59 -19.23
C SER A 13 -49.81 -14.60 -20.32
N SER A 14 -51.10 -14.27 -20.46
CA SER A 14 -51.57 -13.49 -21.64
C SER A 14 -51.98 -12.04 -21.36
N LYS A 15 -52.22 -11.63 -20.10
CA LYS A 15 -52.65 -10.25 -19.79
C LYS A 15 -51.48 -9.31 -19.43
N ASP A 16 -50.38 -9.86 -18.92
CA ASP A 16 -49.19 -9.07 -18.57
C ASP A 16 -48.33 -8.69 -19.78
N VAL A 17 -48.38 -9.50 -20.86
CA VAL A 17 -47.64 -9.23 -22.11
C VAL A 17 -48.21 -8.00 -22.83
N MET A 18 -49.53 -7.88 -22.87
CA MET A 18 -50.24 -6.74 -23.51
C MET A 18 -50.02 -5.41 -22.77
N LEU A 19 -49.82 -5.45 -21.45
CA LEU A 19 -49.57 -4.26 -20.65
C LEU A 19 -48.11 -3.79 -20.84
N LEU A 20 -47.16 -4.73 -20.91
CA LEU A 20 -45.75 -4.44 -21.15
C LEU A 20 -45.47 -3.86 -22.55
N GLU A 21 -46.22 -4.32 -23.56
CA GLU A 21 -46.07 -3.85 -24.94
C GLU A 21 -46.54 -2.38 -25.11
N SER A 22 -47.58 -1.98 -24.37
CA SER A 22 -48.09 -0.59 -24.36
C SER A 22 -47.23 0.42 -23.58
N ILE A 23 -46.40 -0.03 -22.63
CA ILE A 23 -45.50 0.83 -21.84
C ILE A 23 -44.23 1.18 -22.64
N LEU A 24 -43.90 0.40 -23.67
CA LEU A 24 -42.66 0.55 -24.43
C LEU A 24 -42.78 1.49 -25.65
N ASP A 25 -43.98 1.94 -26.00
CA ASP A 25 -44.22 2.86 -27.13
C ASP A 25 -44.22 4.35 -26.71
N ILE A 26 -43.12 4.80 -26.10
CA ILE A 26 -42.85 6.23 -25.90
C ILE A 26 -41.86 6.72 -26.98
N PRO A 27 -42.22 7.67 -27.87
CA PRO A 27 -41.46 7.97 -29.10
C PRO A 27 -40.09 8.64 -28.92
N TRP A 28 -39.60 8.87 -27.70
CA TRP A 28 -38.44 9.74 -27.47
C TRP A 28 -37.12 9.01 -27.20
N PHE A 29 -37.09 7.67 -27.23
CA PHE A 29 -35.89 6.88 -26.89
C PHE A 29 -35.21 6.14 -28.05
N SER A 30 -35.61 6.35 -29.30
CA SER A 30 -35.04 5.61 -30.43
C SER A 30 -33.70 6.13 -30.96
N ASN A 31 -33.16 7.26 -30.46
CA ASN A 31 -31.87 7.77 -30.96
C ASN A 31 -30.80 8.17 -29.91
N THR A 32 -31.03 7.95 -28.61
CA THR A 32 -30.05 8.28 -27.55
C THR A 32 -29.31 7.07 -26.98
N SER A 33 -29.76 5.84 -27.24
CA SER A 33 -29.21 4.62 -26.63
C SER A 33 -27.83 4.18 -27.17
N LYS A 34 -27.58 4.28 -28.47
CA LYS A 34 -26.30 3.81 -29.06
C LYS A 34 -25.12 4.73 -28.70
N SER A 35 -25.34 6.04 -28.64
CA SER A 35 -24.29 7.02 -28.31
C SER A 35 -23.89 6.98 -26.83
N VAL A 36 -24.87 6.89 -25.92
CA VAL A 36 -24.62 6.88 -24.46
C VAL A 36 -23.99 5.55 -23.99
N THR A 37 -24.37 4.42 -24.59
CA THR A 37 -23.76 3.11 -24.26
C THR A 37 -22.35 2.94 -24.80
N LEU A 38 -22.05 3.49 -25.99
CA LEU A 38 -20.68 3.59 -26.52
C LEU A 38 -19.85 4.53 -25.66
N HIS A 39 -20.32 5.74 -25.36
CA HIS A 39 -19.60 6.70 -24.54
C HIS A 39 -19.34 6.17 -23.11
N ARG A 40 -20.29 5.45 -22.52
CA ARG A 40 -20.12 4.78 -21.21
C ARG A 40 -19.15 3.59 -21.28
N LYS A 41 -19.13 2.80 -22.37
CA LYS A 41 -18.12 1.75 -22.60
C LYS A 41 -16.72 2.33 -22.86
N GLU A 42 -16.62 3.45 -23.57
CA GLU A 42 -15.39 4.21 -23.82
C GLU A 42 -14.82 4.80 -22.52
N LEU A 43 -15.68 5.42 -21.69
CA LEU A 43 -15.29 5.98 -20.40
C LEU A 43 -14.91 4.90 -19.39
N LEU A 44 -15.59 3.75 -19.38
CA LEU A 44 -15.22 2.60 -18.56
C LEU A 44 -13.95 1.92 -19.06
N ARG A 45 -13.73 1.83 -20.38
CA ARG A 45 -12.45 1.36 -20.97
C ARG A 45 -11.31 2.33 -20.68
N GLY A 46 -11.51 3.64 -20.83
CA GLY A 46 -10.52 4.66 -20.51
C GLY A 46 -10.16 4.72 -19.02
N ARG A 47 -11.14 4.53 -18.12
CA ARG A 47 -10.91 4.43 -16.67
C ARG A 47 -10.26 3.12 -16.27
N LYS A 48 -10.67 1.98 -16.84
CA LYS A 48 -10.05 0.66 -16.60
C LYS A 48 -8.64 0.59 -17.19
N GLN A 49 -8.38 1.21 -18.34
CA GLN A 49 -7.06 1.28 -18.97
C GLN A 49 -6.12 2.26 -18.26
N LYS A 50 -6.63 3.38 -17.72
CA LYS A 50 -5.86 4.24 -16.80
C LYS A 50 -5.58 3.55 -15.46
N TRP A 51 -6.53 2.80 -14.89
CA TRP A 51 -6.35 2.11 -13.62
C TRP A 51 -5.43 0.89 -13.76
N VAL A 52 -5.64 0.05 -14.77
CA VAL A 52 -4.77 -1.09 -15.09
C VAL A 52 -3.39 -0.60 -15.51
N SER A 53 -3.25 0.49 -16.28
CA SER A 53 -1.94 1.06 -16.58
C SER A 53 -1.25 1.59 -15.31
N LYS A 54 -1.92 2.40 -14.48
CA LYS A 54 -1.30 2.99 -13.28
C LYS A 54 -0.94 1.94 -12.20
N HIS A 55 -1.63 0.79 -12.13
CA HIS A 55 -1.35 -0.28 -11.14
C HIS A 55 -0.57 -1.50 -11.70
N MET A 56 -0.82 -1.98 -12.93
CA MET A 56 0.04 -3.02 -13.54
C MET A 56 1.40 -2.49 -13.99
N GLN A 57 1.50 -1.21 -14.39
CA GLN A 57 2.81 -0.60 -14.68
C GLN A 57 3.62 -0.47 -13.40
N SER A 58 3.03 -0.15 -12.25
CA SER A 58 3.75 0.00 -10.97
C SER A 58 4.55 -1.25 -10.60
N ARG A 59 3.92 -2.44 -10.57
CA ARG A 59 4.63 -3.68 -10.18
C ARG A 59 5.65 -4.14 -11.23
N ARG A 60 5.34 -3.99 -12.52
CA ARG A 60 6.28 -4.33 -13.60
C ARG A 60 7.45 -3.34 -13.63
N PHE A 61 7.19 -2.08 -13.32
CA PHE A 61 8.18 -1.03 -13.25
C PHE A 61 9.07 -1.16 -12.03
N GLU A 62 8.49 -1.47 -10.87
CA GLU A 62 9.23 -1.81 -9.67
C GLU A 62 10.14 -3.02 -9.91
N LYS A 63 9.62 -4.09 -10.56
CA LYS A 63 10.43 -5.23 -10.97
C LYS A 63 11.55 -4.83 -11.94
N LEU A 64 11.28 -3.91 -12.87
CA LEU A 64 12.29 -3.38 -13.79
C LEU A 64 13.37 -2.61 -13.03
N ILE A 65 13.00 -1.71 -12.11
CA ILE A 65 13.92 -0.98 -11.25
C ILE A 65 14.78 -1.94 -10.44
N ARG A 66 14.17 -2.93 -9.77
CA ARG A 66 14.92 -3.95 -9.02
C ARG A 66 15.92 -4.69 -9.92
N THR A 67 15.53 -5.01 -11.15
CA THR A 67 16.41 -5.70 -12.11
C THR A 67 17.56 -4.80 -12.59
N CYS A 68 17.29 -3.52 -12.84
CA CYS A 68 18.31 -2.53 -13.20
C CYS A 68 19.27 -2.27 -12.05
N ALA A 69 18.77 -2.07 -10.83
CA ALA A 69 19.57 -1.81 -9.64
C ALA A 69 20.54 -2.97 -9.35
N LYS A 70 20.09 -4.22 -9.48
CA LYS A 70 20.96 -5.40 -9.35
C LYS A 70 22.10 -5.44 -10.38
N LYS A 71 21.96 -4.80 -11.53
CA LYS A 71 22.97 -4.81 -12.61
C LYS A 71 23.83 -3.55 -12.66
N LEU A 72 23.27 -2.40 -12.31
CA LEU A 72 23.86 -1.08 -12.53
C LEU A 72 24.18 -0.33 -11.23
N GLY A 73 23.66 -0.77 -10.09
CA GLY A 73 23.69 -0.01 -8.84
C GLY A 73 22.48 0.92 -8.68
N ALA A 74 22.18 1.31 -7.45
CA ALA A 74 20.98 2.08 -7.10
C ALA A 74 21.05 3.52 -7.64
N GLU A 75 22.17 4.23 -7.43
CA GLU A 75 22.37 5.60 -7.88
C GLU A 75 22.28 5.73 -9.41
N THR A 76 23.01 4.88 -10.14
CA THR A 76 22.98 4.88 -11.61
C THR A 76 21.61 4.52 -12.16
N THR A 77 20.88 3.62 -11.47
CA THR A 77 19.50 3.28 -11.85
C THR A 77 18.58 4.49 -11.70
N LEU A 78 18.66 5.23 -10.59
CA LEU A 78 17.89 6.45 -10.40
C LEU A 78 18.23 7.53 -11.43
N GLU A 79 19.51 7.71 -11.77
CA GLU A 79 19.95 8.68 -12.78
C GLU A 79 19.43 8.33 -14.19
N VAL A 80 19.42 7.04 -14.55
CA VAL A 80 18.88 6.58 -15.83
C VAL A 80 17.37 6.83 -15.90
N PHE A 81 16.63 6.55 -14.84
CA PHE A 81 15.18 6.74 -14.83
C PHE A 81 14.77 8.22 -14.81
N SER A 82 15.53 9.08 -14.12
CA SER A 82 15.31 10.53 -14.16
C SER A 82 15.54 11.10 -15.56
N LYS A 83 16.61 10.68 -16.26
CA LYS A 83 16.90 11.08 -17.66
C LYS A 83 15.84 10.57 -18.66
N LEU A 84 15.15 9.48 -18.35
CA LEU A 84 14.03 8.94 -19.15
C LEU A 84 12.71 9.71 -18.95
N GLY A 85 12.72 10.82 -18.20
CA GLY A 85 11.53 11.63 -17.94
C GLY A 85 10.52 10.93 -17.04
N ARG A 86 10.92 9.88 -16.33
CA ARG A 86 10.16 9.33 -15.20
C ARG A 86 10.69 10.03 -13.97
N GLU A 87 9.92 10.99 -13.43
CA GLU A 87 10.22 11.54 -12.11
C GLU A 87 10.40 10.36 -11.14
N ASN A 88 11.57 10.26 -10.53
CA ASN A 88 11.84 9.27 -9.49
C ASN A 88 10.93 9.62 -8.32
N GLY A 89 9.83 8.90 -8.18
CA GLY A 89 8.89 9.10 -7.10
C GLY A 89 9.31 8.33 -5.86
N ILE A 90 8.55 8.57 -4.79
CA ILE A 90 8.67 7.87 -3.50
C ILE A 90 8.66 6.36 -3.66
N LYS A 91 7.90 5.82 -4.63
CA LYS A 91 7.78 4.38 -4.85
C LYS A 91 9.07 3.75 -5.34
N GLU A 92 9.79 4.46 -6.20
CA GLU A 92 11.05 4.03 -6.79
C GLU A 92 12.14 3.98 -5.71
N TYR A 93 12.23 5.02 -4.88
CA TYR A 93 13.09 5.04 -3.70
C TYR A 93 12.76 3.91 -2.72
N ASN A 94 11.49 3.75 -2.35
CA ASN A 94 11.08 2.71 -1.40
C ASN A 94 11.42 1.31 -1.93
N ALA A 95 11.27 1.07 -3.23
CA ALA A 95 11.65 -0.21 -3.84
C ALA A 95 13.17 -0.47 -3.81
N LEU A 96 13.99 0.58 -3.93
CA LEU A 96 15.44 0.47 -3.82
C LEU A 96 15.89 0.27 -2.38
N ILE A 97 15.29 0.99 -1.43
CA ILE A 97 15.53 0.81 0.01
C ILE A 97 15.19 -0.63 0.41
N GLU A 98 14.01 -1.12 0.02
CA GLU A 98 13.59 -2.49 0.29
C GLU A 98 14.57 -3.50 -0.33
N LEU A 99 15.01 -3.30 -1.58
CA LEU A 99 15.99 -4.17 -2.23
C LEU A 99 17.33 -4.19 -1.49
N SER A 100 17.82 -3.03 -1.03
CA SER A 100 19.06 -2.95 -0.24
C SER A 100 18.94 -3.73 1.06
N VAL A 101 17.82 -3.58 1.78
CA VAL A 101 17.54 -4.33 3.01
C VAL A 101 17.40 -5.83 2.74
N GLU A 102 16.67 -6.23 1.71
CA GLU A 102 16.56 -7.63 1.28
C GLU A 102 17.94 -8.23 0.98
N THR A 103 18.81 -7.46 0.31
CA THR A 103 20.17 -7.89 -0.01
C THR A 103 21.02 -8.05 1.25
N ALA A 104 20.96 -7.08 2.17
CA ALA A 104 21.65 -7.11 3.46
C ALA A 104 21.33 -8.40 4.24
N ARG A 105 20.06 -8.79 4.33
CA ARG A 105 19.62 -10.03 5.01
C ARG A 105 20.21 -11.31 4.41
N THR A 106 20.59 -11.29 3.13
CA THR A 106 21.13 -12.46 2.43
C THR A 106 22.66 -12.47 2.37
N CYS A 107 23.32 -11.40 2.81
CA CYS A 107 24.78 -11.33 2.84
C CYS A 107 25.34 -12.30 3.88
N ILE A 108 26.37 -13.05 3.50
CA ILE A 108 27.09 -13.96 4.40
C ILE A 108 28.10 -13.19 5.26
N LYS A 109 28.71 -12.13 4.68
CA LYS A 109 29.66 -11.27 5.36
C LYS A 109 28.94 -10.07 5.96
N GLU A 110 29.31 -9.75 7.19
CA GLU A 110 28.79 -8.61 7.94
C GLU A 110 29.08 -7.28 7.23
N ASP A 111 30.32 -7.08 6.77
CA ASP A 111 30.72 -5.87 6.01
C ASP A 111 29.84 -5.64 4.77
N ASP A 112 29.57 -6.71 4.00
CA ASP A 112 28.72 -6.62 2.81
C ASP A 112 27.27 -6.26 3.19
N SER A 113 26.79 -6.68 4.37
CA SER A 113 25.47 -6.33 4.88
C SER A 113 25.41 -4.86 5.31
N ILE A 114 26.44 -4.39 6.05
CA ILE A 114 26.59 -3.00 6.48
C ILE A 114 26.59 -2.06 5.26
N ASP A 115 27.32 -2.40 4.21
CA ASP A 115 27.35 -1.62 2.97
C ASP A 115 25.97 -1.48 2.32
N GLN A 116 25.15 -2.52 2.37
CA GLN A 116 23.78 -2.46 1.83
C GLN A 116 22.86 -1.62 2.69
N ILE A 117 22.98 -1.69 4.02
CA ILE A 117 22.23 -0.82 4.93
C ILE A 117 22.66 0.63 4.77
N HIS A 118 23.95 0.91 4.57
CA HIS A 118 24.43 2.25 4.29
C HIS A 118 23.81 2.82 3.00
N LYS A 119 23.70 2.02 1.93
CA LYS A 119 23.00 2.42 0.69
C LYS A 119 21.53 2.72 0.94
N ALA A 120 20.84 1.90 1.71
CA ALA A 120 19.44 2.13 2.07
C ALA A 120 19.26 3.48 2.82
N LEU A 121 20.16 3.81 3.73
CA LEU A 121 20.16 5.09 4.45
C LEU A 121 20.46 6.28 3.53
N GLN A 122 21.43 6.16 2.61
CA GLN A 122 21.73 7.18 1.61
C GLN A 122 20.53 7.45 0.68
N LEU A 123 19.80 6.40 0.29
CA LEU A 123 18.57 6.51 -0.49
C LEU A 123 17.47 7.25 0.29
N LEU A 124 17.31 6.97 1.58
CA LEU A 124 16.36 7.68 2.44
C LEU A 124 16.72 9.16 2.59
N GLN A 125 18.01 9.46 2.77
CA GLN A 125 18.50 10.84 2.81
C GLN A 125 18.25 11.56 1.48
N SER A 126 18.52 10.90 0.36
CA SER A 126 18.27 11.46 -0.98
C SER A 126 16.77 11.73 -1.21
N LEU A 127 15.90 10.84 -0.73
CA LEU A 127 14.45 11.01 -0.77
C LEU A 127 14.02 12.28 -0.01
N ARG A 128 14.60 12.50 1.17
CA ARG A 128 14.39 13.74 1.96
C ARG A 128 14.90 14.98 1.26
N GLU A 129 16.10 14.94 0.69
CA GLU A 129 16.72 16.08 -0.01
C GLU A 129 15.92 16.52 -1.25
N GLN A 130 15.20 15.59 -1.87
CA GLN A 130 14.27 15.87 -2.96
C GLN A 130 12.91 16.41 -2.50
N GLY A 131 12.71 16.59 -1.19
CA GLY A 131 11.50 17.16 -0.60
C GLY A 131 10.33 16.17 -0.50
N PHE A 132 10.57 14.88 -0.69
CA PHE A 132 9.55 13.87 -0.48
C PHE A 132 9.36 13.58 1.03
N PRO A 133 8.12 13.34 1.48
CA PRO A 133 7.87 12.95 2.85
C PRO A 133 8.46 11.57 3.15
N ILE A 134 9.14 11.45 4.29
CA ILE A 134 9.56 10.16 4.83
C ILE A 134 8.35 9.52 5.52
N GLU A 135 7.79 8.52 4.83
CA GLU A 135 6.66 7.73 5.29
C GLU A 135 7.12 6.35 5.77
N GLU A 136 6.23 5.61 6.42
CA GLU A 136 6.50 4.26 6.89
C GLU A 136 6.98 3.32 5.78
N GLY A 137 6.47 3.48 4.55
CA GLY A 137 6.95 2.70 3.41
C GLY A 137 8.42 2.91 3.08
N SER A 138 9.02 4.01 3.53
CA SER A 138 10.43 4.37 3.32
C SER A 138 11.32 3.89 4.48
N TYR A 139 10.92 4.16 5.74
CA TYR A 139 11.75 3.83 6.91
C TYR A 139 11.45 2.44 7.51
N GLY A 140 10.25 1.90 7.29
CA GLY A 140 9.78 0.65 7.87
C GLY A 140 10.66 -0.57 7.53
N PRO A 141 11.14 -0.74 6.29
CA PRO A 141 12.07 -1.82 5.95
C PRO A 141 13.36 -1.81 6.78
N LEU A 142 13.91 -0.61 7.06
CA LEU A 142 15.11 -0.44 7.89
C LEU A 142 14.83 -0.76 9.36
N LEU A 143 13.72 -0.27 9.92
CA LEU A 143 13.33 -0.60 11.30
C LEU A 143 13.12 -2.10 11.47
N GLN A 144 12.42 -2.74 10.53
CA GLN A 144 12.22 -4.19 10.57
C GLN A 144 13.54 -4.95 10.48
N TYR A 145 14.50 -4.48 9.66
CA TYR A 145 15.83 -5.09 9.61
C TYR A 145 16.55 -5.03 10.96
N PHE A 146 16.56 -3.86 11.61
CA PHE A 146 17.19 -3.71 12.93
C PHE A 146 16.51 -4.58 13.99
N VAL A 147 15.18 -4.68 13.94
CA VAL A 147 14.42 -5.63 14.76
C VAL A 147 14.90 -7.04 14.50
N ASP A 148 14.82 -7.54 13.26
CA ASP A 148 15.15 -8.93 12.92
C ASP A 148 16.58 -9.33 13.30
N MET A 149 17.51 -8.38 13.22
CA MET A 149 18.92 -8.58 13.56
C MET A 149 19.26 -8.27 15.04
N GLY A 150 18.29 -7.83 15.84
CA GLY A 150 18.50 -7.50 17.27
C GLY A 150 19.39 -6.28 17.51
N MET A 151 19.46 -5.35 16.56
CA MET A 151 20.36 -4.19 16.57
C MET A 151 19.76 -3.02 17.35
N ILE A 152 19.92 -3.04 18.68
CA ILE A 152 19.26 -2.10 19.60
C ILE A 152 19.74 -0.66 19.41
N GLU A 153 21.05 -0.44 19.30
CA GLU A 153 21.64 0.91 19.27
C GLU A 153 21.27 1.65 17.98
N GLU A 154 21.34 0.96 16.85
CA GLU A 154 20.98 1.45 15.54
C GLU A 154 19.48 1.72 15.46
N PHE A 155 18.66 0.81 16.01
CA PHE A 155 17.22 1.01 16.09
C PHE A 155 16.87 2.29 16.85
N GLN A 156 17.45 2.50 18.03
CA GLN A 156 17.17 3.68 18.86
C GLN A 156 17.64 4.97 18.19
N SER A 157 18.85 4.96 17.64
CA SER A 157 19.43 6.12 16.94
C SER A 157 18.60 6.51 15.73
N PHE A 158 18.21 5.53 14.92
CA PHE A 158 17.42 5.77 13.72
C PHE A 158 15.98 6.17 14.04
N SER A 159 15.34 5.52 15.02
CA SER A 159 13.97 5.86 15.45
C SER A 159 13.86 7.30 15.94
N LYS A 160 14.89 7.80 16.64
CA LYS A 160 14.94 9.19 17.10
C LYS A 160 14.94 10.17 15.90
N LEU A 161 15.74 9.90 14.88
CA LEU A 161 15.77 10.72 13.65
C LEU A 161 14.40 10.78 12.98
N ILE A 162 13.72 9.64 12.85
CA ILE A 162 12.38 9.60 12.22
C ILE A 162 11.34 10.35 13.06
N MET A 163 11.39 10.25 14.39
CA MET A 163 10.49 11.00 15.27
C MET A 163 10.69 12.52 15.19
N GLU A 164 11.94 12.97 15.05
CA GLU A 164 12.27 14.39 14.88
C GLU A 164 11.74 14.93 13.55
N GLU A 165 11.85 14.16 12.47
CA GLU A 165 11.37 14.55 11.14
C GLU A 165 9.85 14.40 10.98
N ASN A 166 9.25 13.40 11.62
CA ASN A 166 7.83 13.12 11.52
C ASN A 166 7.25 12.66 12.87
N PRO A 167 6.86 13.60 13.75
CA PRO A 167 6.32 13.29 15.07
C PRO A 167 5.06 12.40 15.04
N SER A 168 4.30 12.43 13.94
CA SER A 168 3.11 11.59 13.78
C SER A 168 3.43 10.09 13.66
N SER A 169 4.68 9.74 13.36
CA SER A 169 5.15 8.35 13.29
C SER A 169 5.36 7.69 14.66
N CYS A 170 5.21 8.43 15.77
CA CYS A 170 5.47 7.94 17.12
C CYS A 170 4.80 6.59 17.44
N PHE A 171 3.51 6.42 17.12
CA PHE A 171 2.81 5.16 17.35
C PHE A 171 3.38 4.00 16.53
N ARG A 172 3.83 4.29 15.30
CA ARG A 172 4.35 3.26 14.41
C ARG A 172 5.75 2.82 14.82
N ILE A 173 6.58 3.76 15.26
CA ILE A 173 7.90 3.48 15.82
C ILE A 173 7.76 2.67 17.11
N GLY A 174 6.81 3.02 17.99
CA GLY A 174 6.51 2.24 19.19
C GLY A 174 6.13 0.78 18.92
N TYR A 175 5.43 0.52 17.80
CA TYR A 175 5.14 -0.86 17.37
C TYR A 175 6.43 -1.64 17.05
N TYR A 176 7.35 -1.07 16.28
CA TYR A 176 8.63 -1.73 16.00
C TYR A 176 9.50 -1.87 17.25
N GLU A 177 9.44 -0.89 18.16
CA GLU A 177 10.15 -0.95 19.43
C GLU A 177 9.66 -2.12 20.30
N MET A 178 8.33 -2.33 20.39
CA MET A 178 7.78 -3.51 21.04
C MET A 178 8.28 -4.82 20.41
N LEU A 179 8.33 -4.89 19.06
CA LEU A 179 8.83 -6.08 18.38
C LEU A 179 10.30 -6.36 18.72
N LEU A 180 11.15 -5.33 18.77
CA LEU A 180 12.55 -5.46 19.17
C LEU A 180 12.65 -6.06 20.58
N TRP A 181 11.93 -5.49 21.55
CA TRP A 181 12.00 -5.95 22.94
C TRP A 181 11.46 -7.37 23.14
N ILE A 182 10.42 -7.75 22.39
CA ILE A 182 9.94 -9.15 22.35
C ILE A 182 11.04 -10.06 21.80
N LEU A 183 11.70 -9.69 20.70
CA LEU A 183 12.72 -10.52 20.08
C LEU A 183 13.93 -10.74 21.00
N VAL A 184 14.40 -9.70 21.67
CA VAL A 184 15.54 -9.78 22.62
C VAL A 184 15.13 -10.25 24.02
N ASN A 185 13.86 -10.63 24.20
CA ASN A 185 13.29 -11.13 25.46
C ASN A 185 13.50 -10.18 26.66
N ASN A 186 13.36 -8.88 26.45
CA ASN A 186 13.52 -7.85 27.49
C ASN A 186 12.16 -7.49 28.12
N ASN A 187 11.74 -8.29 29.10
CA ASN A 187 10.44 -8.14 29.76
C ASN A 187 10.26 -6.78 30.46
N ASP A 188 11.32 -6.24 31.07
CA ASP A 188 11.26 -4.94 31.76
C ASP A 188 10.87 -3.82 30.79
N LYS A 189 11.43 -3.83 29.58
CA LYS A 189 11.10 -2.84 28.54
C LYS A 189 9.70 -3.04 27.99
N ILE A 190 9.27 -4.29 27.82
CA ILE A 190 7.89 -4.61 27.38
C ILE A 190 6.88 -4.08 28.40
N GLU A 191 7.10 -4.35 29.70
CA GLU A 191 6.21 -3.90 30.78
C GLU A 191 6.15 -2.36 30.87
N GLN A 192 7.29 -1.68 30.73
CA GLN A 192 7.35 -0.22 30.67
C GLN A 192 6.49 0.35 29.52
N LEU A 193 6.60 -0.22 28.32
CA LEU A 193 5.83 0.23 27.16
C LEU A 193 4.33 -0.03 27.32
N CYS A 194 3.94 -1.21 27.81
CA CYS A 194 2.53 -1.53 28.09
C CYS A 194 1.93 -0.55 29.11
N SER A 195 2.65 -0.28 30.21
CA SER A 195 2.22 0.66 31.25
C SER A 195 2.03 2.08 30.73
N TYR A 196 2.89 2.53 29.81
CA TYR A 196 2.78 3.83 29.15
C TYR A 196 1.52 3.93 28.27
N VAL A 197 1.22 2.88 27.51
CA VAL A 197 0.01 2.82 26.66
C VAL A 197 -1.27 2.85 27.52
N GLU A 198 -1.27 2.10 28.63
CA GLU A 198 -2.40 2.08 29.57
C GLU A 198 -2.65 3.45 30.20
N SER A 199 -1.58 4.13 30.63
CA SER A 199 -1.66 5.47 31.24
C SER A 199 -2.13 6.54 30.25
N ASN A 200 -1.68 6.48 29.00
CA ASN A 200 -2.14 7.41 27.96
C ASN A 200 -3.62 7.23 27.60
N ARG A 201 -4.13 5.99 27.66
CA ARG A 201 -5.55 5.71 27.38
C ARG A 201 -6.45 6.27 28.48
N SER A 202 -6.06 6.16 29.74
CA SER A 202 -6.84 6.70 30.87
C SER A 202 -6.84 8.23 30.93
N GLU A 203 -5.79 8.91 30.49
CA GLU A 203 -5.76 10.39 30.39
C GLU A 203 -6.65 10.95 29.26
N GLN A 204 -6.84 10.22 28.16
CA GLN A 204 -7.72 10.65 27.06
C GLN A 204 -9.21 10.58 27.45
N HIS A 205 -9.58 9.65 28.34
CA HIS A 205 -10.94 9.55 28.88
C HIS A 205 -11.30 10.68 29.86
N LEU A 206 -10.31 11.27 30.54
CA LEU A 206 -10.53 12.42 31.43
C LEU A 206 -10.62 13.76 30.70
N LYS A 207 -10.13 13.85 29.46
CA LYS A 207 -10.20 15.08 28.63
C LYS A 207 -11.46 15.16 27.77
N THR A 208 -12.31 14.13 27.82
CA THR A 208 -13.57 14.04 27.04
C THR A 208 -14.82 13.93 27.92
N ALA A 209 -14.67 14.02 29.25
CA ALA A 209 -15.74 14.12 30.23
C ALA A 209 -15.76 15.51 30.85
#